data_AF-A0A523RFR5-F1
#
_entry.id   AF-A0A523RFR5-F1
#
_cell.length_a   1.000
_cell.length_b   1.000
_cell.length_c   1.000
_cell.angle_alpha   90.00
_cell.angle_beta   90.00
_cell.angle_gamma   90.00
#
_symmetry.space_group_name_H-M   'P 1'
#
loop_
_entity.id
_entity.type
_entity.pdbx_description
1 polymer ?
#
loop_
_entity_poly.entity_id
_entity_poly.type
_entity_poly.pdbx_seq_one_letter_code
_entity_poly.pdbx_strand_id
1 'polypeptide(L)' 'MVRKNIQTIGKLTTIGNSKGVVIDKKVIDLLGLELGDYLQITIEKIEKSEFKKDTVNNLKEK' A
#
# COMPACT_ATOMS: atom_id res chain seq x y z
N MET A 1 3.90 -20.77 -7.19
CA MET A 1 3.93 -19.30 -7.37
C MET A 1 3.71 -18.66 -5.99
N VAL A 2 4.74 -18.04 -5.42
CA VAL A 2 4.67 -17.43 -4.07
C VAL A 2 4.01 -16.07 -4.21
N ARG A 3 2.87 -15.85 -3.54
CA ARG A 3 2.20 -14.55 -3.49
C ARG A 3 2.87 -13.72 -2.38
N LYS A 4 3.55 -12.63 -2.75
CA LYS A 4 4.06 -11.66 -1.78
C LYS A 4 2.95 -10.67 -1.45
N ASN A 5 2.55 -10.58 -0.18
CA ASN A 5 1.62 -9.56 0.30
C ASN A 5 2.43 -8.55 1.14
N ILE A 6 2.25 -7.26 0.86
CA ILE A 6 2.90 -6.18 1.61
C ILE A 6 1.81 -5.19 2.01
N GLN A 7 1.77 -4.87 3.30
CA GLN A 7 0.96 -3.78 3.83
C GLN A 7 1.89 -2.63 4.20
N THR A 8 1.61 -1.45 3.67
CA THR A 8 2.38 -0.24 3.97
C THR A 8 1.45 0.98 3.98
N ILE A 9 1.90 2.04 4.65
CA ILE A 9 1.21 3.33 4.65
C ILE A 9 1.83 4.17 3.53
N GLY A 10 1.03 4.47 2.50
CA GLY A 10 1.43 5.38 1.42
C GLY A 10 1.04 6.82 1.73
N LYS A 11 1.83 7.78 1.23
CA LYS A 11 1.47 9.20 1.29
C LYS A 11 0.74 9.59 0.02
N LEU A 12 -0.47 10.14 0.16
CA LEU A 12 -1.16 10.79 -0.95
C LEU A 12 -0.58 12.18 -1.18
N THR A 13 -0.19 12.47 -2.42
CA THR A 13 0.36 13.77 -2.84
C THR A 13 -0.28 14.24 -4.14
N THR A 14 -0.10 15.51 -4.47
CA THR A 14 -0.41 16.04 -5.81
C THR A 14 0.84 15.93 -6.69
N ILE A 15 0.69 15.45 -7.92
CA ILE A 15 1.74 15.36 -8.95
C ILE A 15 1.19 16.05 -10.20
N GLY A 16 1.66 17.26 -10.50
CA GLY A 16 1.08 18.10 -11.55
C GLY A 16 -0.41 18.36 -11.28
N ASN A 17 -1.26 18.00 -12.23
CA ASN A 17 -2.72 18.16 -12.13
C ASN A 17 -3.45 16.89 -11.61
N SER A 18 -2.71 15.90 -11.08
CA SER A 18 -3.25 14.63 -10.64
C SER A 18 -2.93 14.32 -9.17
N LYS A 19 -3.68 13.40 -8.56
CA LYS A 19 -3.32 12.81 -7.26
C LYS A 19 -2.49 11.56 -7.50
N GLY A 20 -1.42 11.41 -6.72
CA GLY A 20 -0.53 10.25 -6.75
C GLY A 20 -0.30 9.70 -5.35
N VAL A 21 0.02 8.43 -5.25
CA VAL A 21 0.48 7.80 -4.00
C VAL A 21 1.98 7.59 -4.12
N VAL A 22 2.73 8.10 -3.14
CA VAL A 22 4.17 7.83 -3.05
C VAL A 22 4.37 6.52 -2.31
N ILE A 23 5.05 5.59 -2.97
CA ILE A 23 5.41 4.28 -2.45
C ILE A 23 6.94 4.25 -2.33
N ASP A 24 7.45 3.75 -1.21
CA ASP A 24 8.88 3.62 -1.00
C ASP A 24 9.50 2.66 -2.02
N LYS A 25 10.69 3.03 -2.53
CA LYS A 25 11.44 2.23 -3.50
C LYS A 25 11.64 0.77 -3.04
N LYS A 26 11.86 0.55 -1.75
CA LYS A 26 12.00 -0.81 -1.17
C LYS A 26 10.78 -1.69 -1.45
N VAL A 27 9.57 -1.13 -1.42
CA VAL A 27 8.34 -1.88 -1.69
C VAL A 27 8.24 -2.23 -3.17
N ILE A 28 8.60 -1.29 -4.06
CA ILE A 28 8.67 -1.51 -5.51
C ILE A 28 9.67 -2.62 -5.83
N ASP A 29 10.87 -2.57 -5.25
CA ASP A 29 11.93 -3.57 -5.45
C ASP A 29 11.49 -4.96 -4.96
N LEU A 30 10.79 -5.05 -3.81
CA LEU A 30 10.29 -6.32 -3.26
C LEU A 30 9.21 -6.97 -4.13
N LEU A 31 8.36 -6.14 -4.74
CA LEU A 31 7.32 -6.56 -5.68
C LEU A 31 7.87 -6.82 -7.08
N GLY A 32 9.10 -6.38 -7.37
CA GLY A 32 9.72 -6.53 -8.69
C GLY A 32 9.03 -5.72 -9.77
N LEU A 33 8.52 -4.53 -9.41
CA LEU A 33 7.83 -3.63 -10.35
C LEU A 33 8.83 -2.70 -11.03
N GLU A 34 8.56 -2.41 -12.30
CA GLU A 34 9.35 -1.48 -13.11
C GLU A 34 8.57 -0.22 -13.49
N LEU A 35 9.29 0.83 -13.90
CA LEU A 35 8.65 2.04 -14.40
C LEU A 35 7.94 1.74 -15.73
N GLY A 36 6.65 2.06 -15.80
CA GLY A 36 5.81 1.80 -16.97
C GLY A 36 4.88 0.60 -16.82
N ASP A 37 5.03 -0.18 -15.74
CA ASP A 37 4.09 -1.26 -15.43
C ASP A 37 2.68 -0.74 -15.18
N TYR A 38 1.70 -1.51 -15.65
CA TYR A 38 0.29 -1.28 -15.35
C TYR A 38 -0.09 -1.93 -14.03
N LEU A 39 -0.79 -1.18 -13.18
CA LEU A 39 -1.24 -1.64 -11.87
C LEU A 39 -2.77 -1.65 -11.82
N GLN A 40 -3.33 -2.72 -11.28
CA GLN A 40 -4.74 -2.75 -10.90
C GLN A 40 -4.89 -2.24 -9.47
N ILE A 41 -5.73 -1.22 -9.27
CA ILE A 41 -6.02 -0.65 -7.97
C ILE A 41 -7.44 -1.07 -7.56
N THR A 42 -7.55 -1.74 -6.41
CA THR A 42 -8.84 -2.04 -5.78
C THR A 42 -9.00 -1.18 -4.54
N ILE A 43 -10.11 -0.44 -4.45
CA ILE A 43 -10.43 0.41 -3.29
C ILE A 43 -11.54 -0.28 -2.51
N GLU A 44 -11.24 -0.66 -1.27
CA GLU A 44 -12.22 -1.26 -0.36
C GLU A 44 -12.59 -0.25 0.72
N LYS A 45 -13.89 -0.07 0.94
CA LYS A 45 -14.39 0.78 2.03
C LYS A 45 -14.35 -0.02 3.32
N ILE A 46 -13.45 0.36 4.21
CA ILE A 46 -13.32 -0.26 5.53
C ILE A 46 -14.10 0.58 6.54
N GLU A 47 -14.87 -0.05 7.43
CA GLU A 47 -15.53 0.68 8.51
C GLU A 47 -14.51 1.10 9.58
N LYS A 48 -14.73 2.27 10.23
CA LYS A 48 -13.83 2.81 11.27
C LYS A 48 -13.61 1.83 12.44
N SER A 49 -14.56 0.95 12.70
CA SER A 49 -14.52 -0.11 13.72
C SER A 49 -13.48 -1.18 13.42
N GLU A 50 -13.22 -1.47 12.13
CA GLU A 50 -12.31 -2.51 11.67
C GLU A 50 -10.87 -2.01 11.59
N PHE A 51 -10.66 -0.74 11.21
CA PHE A 51 -9.34 -0.11 11.12
C PHE A 51 -8.52 -0.20 12.43
N LYS A 52 -9.19 -0.20 13.59
CA LYS A 52 -8.53 -0.33 14.90
C LYS A 52 -8.05 -1.75 15.21
N LYS A 53 -8.64 -2.81 14.63
CA LYS A 53 -8.23 -4.19 14.92
C LYS A 53 -6.92 -4.55 14.21
N ASP A 54 -6.78 -4.16 12.95
CA ASP A 54 -5.57 -4.46 12.17
C ASP A 54 -4.34 -3.65 12.64
N THR A 55 -4.54 -2.41 13.08
CA THR A 55 -3.45 -1.59 13.61
C THR A 55 -2.91 -2.13 14.95
N VAL A 56 -3.78 -2.70 15.80
CA VAL A 56 -3.40 -3.19 17.14
C VAL A 56 -2.78 -4.58 17.10
N ASN A 57 -3.22 -5.46 16.18
CA ASN A 57 -2.61 -6.79 16.04
C ASN A 57 -1.19 -6.72 15.44
N ASN A 58 -0.93 -5.83 14.50
CA ASN A 58 0.41 -5.65 13.90
C ASN A 58 1.43 -4.95 14.83
N LEU A 59 1.01 -4.39 15.97
CA LEU A 59 1.89 -3.80 16.99
C LEU A 59 2.20 -4.75 18.15
N LYS A 60 1.55 -5.92 18.23
CA LYS A 60 1.75 -6.91 19.30
C LYS A 60 2.66 -8.08 18.92
N GLU A 61 3.03 -8.21 17.63
CA GLU A 61 3.99 -9.21 17.14
C GLU A 61 5.40 -8.63 16.90
N LYS A 62 5.80 -7.61 17.67
CA LYS A 62 7.19 -7.14 17.75
C LYS A 62 7.72 -7.22 19.17
#